data_AF-A0A7W0LAY0-F1
#
_entry.id   AF-A0A7W0LAY0-F1
#
_cell.length_a   1.000
_cell.length_b   1.000
_cell.length_c   1.000
_cell.angle_alpha   90.00
_cell.angle_beta   90.00
_cell.angle_gamma   90.00
#
_symmetry.space_group_name_H-M   'P 1'
#
loop_
_entity.id
_entity.type
_entity.pdbx_description
1 polymer ?
#
loop_
_entity_poly.entity_id
_entity_poly.type
_entity_poly.pdbx_seq_one_letter_code
_entity_poly.pdbx_strand_id
1 'polypeptide(L)'
;MIALLLGVLAVLSGCSAAAGPAVSDASAGASASDGSTSAASSTAPVATPAVAGMRAVAVRLRTDVAIGGQFQTRITNTGSEQFSVLAVRLDSPGFEPLPLAGRPATYQPGATIDLPTGYGPARCGAGIAVDPAYTAIQLQRPDGRLEEVRVPLEAPDDIIDRIHTEECHLLALAAAVKVSLGGFTLVEADGDAALQADITLIRGENTEEIALTELRGSVVFDVSFAEASDPPPAMATEEGELVVPVVLRMTGRGCDAHVLGETKQPFLFPYFVTFDGGQPQYGILDVSPDQRDALWSYVDVACADA
;
A
#
# COMPACT_ATOMS: atom_id res chain seq x y z
N MET A 1 27.06 -4.03 -55.10
CA MET A 1 27.21 -2.60 -55.43
C MET A 1 27.78 -1.92 -54.20
N ILE A 2 29.07 -1.60 -54.24
CA ILE A 2 29.86 -1.08 -53.12
C ILE A 2 29.92 0.45 -53.27
N ALA A 3 29.65 1.19 -52.19
CA ALA A 3 30.04 2.60 -52.09
C ALA A 3 30.51 2.90 -50.66
N LEU A 4 31.84 3.00 -50.56
CA LEU A 4 32.61 3.63 -49.48
C LEU A 4 32.23 5.10 -49.32
N LEU A 5 32.27 5.63 -48.10
CA LEU A 5 32.68 7.02 -47.86
C LEU A 5 33.39 7.16 -46.51
N LEU A 6 34.69 7.44 -46.61
CA LEU A 6 35.57 7.93 -45.56
C LEU A 6 35.25 9.39 -45.21
N GLY A 7 35.47 9.76 -43.96
CA GLY A 7 35.59 11.15 -43.52
C GLY A 7 36.22 11.24 -42.13
N VAL A 8 37.54 11.34 -42.08
CA VAL A 8 38.36 11.61 -40.89
C VAL A 8 38.49 13.13 -40.71
N LEU A 9 38.33 13.65 -39.49
CA LEU A 9 39.13 14.80 -39.03
C LEU A 9 39.27 14.79 -37.50
N ALA A 10 40.52 14.69 -37.05
CA ALA A 10 40.94 14.82 -35.66
C ALA A 10 41.36 16.27 -35.38
N VAL A 11 41.07 16.79 -34.19
CA VAL A 11 41.74 17.97 -33.62
C VAL A 11 42.17 17.63 -32.20
N LEU A 12 43.49 17.61 -32.00
CA LEU A 12 44.20 17.54 -30.72
C LEU A 12 44.63 18.95 -30.31
N SER A 13 44.36 19.34 -29.06
CA SER A 13 45.08 20.35 -28.27
C SER A 13 44.50 20.31 -26.84
N GLY A 14 45.21 20.20 -25.71
CA GLY A 14 46.63 20.29 -25.39
C GLY A 14 46.83 21.19 -24.16
N CYS A 15 47.25 20.63 -23.01
CA CYS A 15 47.93 21.26 -21.84
C CYS A 15 47.16 22.36 -21.04
N SER A 16 47.38 22.66 -19.76
CA SER A 16 48.34 22.25 -18.74
C SER A 16 47.84 22.66 -17.34
N ALA A 17 48.40 22.01 -16.31
CA ALA A 17 48.17 22.26 -14.88
C ALA A 17 48.82 23.55 -14.34
N ALA A 18 48.31 24.06 -13.22
CA ALA A 18 49.14 24.76 -12.23
C ALA A 18 48.46 24.79 -10.85
N ALA A 19 49.13 24.21 -9.86
CA ALA A 19 48.90 24.40 -8.43
C ALA A 19 49.80 25.54 -7.93
N GLY A 20 49.35 26.28 -6.91
CA GLY A 20 50.19 27.23 -6.17
C GLY A 20 49.38 28.00 -5.12
N PRO A 21 49.72 27.90 -3.81
CA PRO A 21 49.10 28.65 -2.73
C PRO A 21 49.90 29.91 -2.38
N ALA A 22 49.25 30.97 -1.87
CA ALA A 22 49.88 31.96 -1.00
C ALA A 22 48.86 32.84 -0.26
N VAL A 23 49.03 32.81 1.04
CA VAL A 23 48.57 33.69 2.13
C VAL A 23 48.76 35.20 1.89
N SER A 24 47.82 36.03 2.39
CA SER A 24 48.00 36.96 3.53
C SER A 24 47.10 38.21 3.49
N ASP A 25 46.37 38.37 4.59
CA ASP A 25 46.08 39.56 5.41
C ASP A 25 45.32 40.82 4.93
N ALA A 26 44.42 41.22 5.87
CA ALA A 26 43.90 42.55 6.19
C ALA A 26 42.88 43.15 5.19
N SER A 27 41.75 43.76 5.58
CA SER A 27 41.38 44.44 6.82
C SER A 27 39.87 44.79 6.82
N ALA A 28 39.32 44.91 8.04
CA ALA A 28 38.20 45.74 8.50
C ALA A 28 37.09 46.16 7.52
N GLY A 29 35.86 45.74 7.85
CA GLY A 29 34.62 46.33 7.32
C GLY A 29 33.42 45.87 8.13
N ALA A 30 33.18 46.53 9.26
CA ALA A 30 31.96 46.38 10.03
C ALA A 30 30.78 47.00 9.27
N SER A 31 29.76 46.20 8.96
CA SER A 31 28.40 46.68 8.67
C SER A 31 27.42 45.68 9.24
N ALA A 32 26.73 46.12 10.29
CA ALA A 32 25.56 45.46 10.83
C ALA A 32 24.44 45.49 9.78
N SER A 33 23.94 44.32 9.41
CA SER A 33 22.70 44.16 8.68
C SER A 33 21.73 43.43 9.60
N ASP A 34 20.72 44.16 10.06
CA ASP A 34 19.58 43.63 10.81
C ASP A 34 18.94 42.49 10.00
N GLY A 35 19.22 41.26 10.45
CA GLY A 35 18.55 40.05 10.00
C GLY A 35 17.12 40.07 10.51
N SER A 36 16.24 40.71 9.75
CA SER A 36 14.79 40.67 9.94
C SER A 36 14.35 39.20 9.90
N THR A 37 14.13 38.61 11.07
CA THR A 37 13.50 37.32 11.25
C THR A 37 12.09 37.39 10.69
N SER A 38 11.91 36.98 9.43
CA SER A 38 10.61 36.61 8.88
C SER A 38 10.08 35.43 9.68
N ALA A 39 9.24 35.73 10.66
CA ALA A 39 8.39 34.75 11.30
C ALA A 39 7.50 34.14 10.20
N ALA A 40 7.80 32.90 9.82
CA ALA A 40 6.87 32.10 9.06
C ALA A 40 5.61 31.95 9.92
N SER A 41 4.53 32.60 9.50
CA SER A 41 3.19 32.38 10.06
C SER A 41 2.82 30.92 9.82
N SER A 42 3.06 30.10 10.83
CA SER A 42 2.49 28.75 10.92
C SER A 42 0.98 28.93 11.07
N THR A 43 0.26 28.87 9.96
CA THR A 43 -1.20 28.82 9.96
C THR A 43 -1.59 27.56 10.70
N ALA A 44 -2.05 27.70 11.95
CA ALA A 44 -2.59 26.58 12.70
C ALA A 44 -3.77 25.99 11.92
N PRO A 45 -3.89 24.65 11.83
CA PRO A 45 -5.01 24.03 11.15
C PRO A 45 -6.32 24.51 11.78
N VAL A 46 -7.25 24.97 10.94
CA VAL A 46 -8.59 25.37 11.38
C VAL A 46 -9.28 24.11 11.88
N ALA A 47 -9.46 24.01 13.20
CA ALA A 47 -10.20 22.91 13.81
C ALA A 47 -11.67 22.99 13.39
N THR A 48 -12.14 21.99 12.65
CA THR A 48 -13.55 21.87 12.30
C THR A 48 -14.38 21.60 13.55
N PRO A 49 -15.60 22.16 13.68
CA PRO A 49 -16.39 21.97 14.90
C PRO A 49 -16.67 20.49 15.16
N ALA A 50 -16.41 20.05 16.39
CA ALA A 50 -16.81 18.72 16.84
C ALA A 50 -18.34 18.58 16.80
N VAL A 51 -18.83 17.41 16.40
CA VAL A 51 -20.25 17.07 16.54
C VAL A 51 -20.51 16.74 18.01
N ALA A 52 -21.36 17.54 18.66
CA ALA A 52 -21.61 17.38 20.10
C ALA A 52 -22.07 15.95 20.46
N GLY A 53 -21.43 15.37 21.47
CA GLY A 53 -21.74 14.03 21.96
C GLY A 53 -21.24 12.87 21.09
N MET A 54 -20.40 13.14 20.08
CA MET A 54 -19.84 12.11 19.21
C MET A 54 -18.34 12.33 18.98
N ARG A 55 -17.59 11.22 19.00
CA ARG A 55 -16.19 11.17 18.59
C ARG A 55 -16.02 10.07 17.54
N ALA A 56 -15.24 10.31 16.50
CA ALA A 56 -14.95 9.33 15.46
C ALA A 56 -13.45 9.22 15.22
N VAL A 57 -12.94 8.00 15.09
CA VAL A 57 -11.52 7.69 14.85
C VAL A 57 -11.42 6.69 13.70
N ALA A 58 -10.48 6.90 12.79
CA ALA A 58 -10.17 5.89 11.78
C ALA A 58 -9.26 4.81 12.38
N VAL A 59 -9.64 3.54 12.23
CA VAL A 59 -8.86 2.38 12.68
C VAL A 59 -8.79 1.39 11.52
N ARG A 60 -7.65 0.72 11.33
CA ARG A 60 -7.53 -0.36 10.34
C ARG A 60 -7.13 -1.66 11.02
N LEU A 61 -8.02 -2.64 11.00
CA LEU A 61 -7.77 -3.97 11.55
C LEU A 61 -7.04 -4.83 10.52
N ARG A 62 -6.37 -5.89 10.99
CA ARG A 62 -5.70 -6.86 10.08
C ARG A 62 -6.69 -7.54 9.12
N THR A 63 -7.92 -7.78 9.56
CA THR A 63 -9.00 -8.31 8.71
C THR A 63 -9.41 -7.33 7.61
N ASP A 64 -9.31 -6.02 7.85
CA ASP A 64 -9.63 -5.01 6.83
C ASP A 64 -8.60 -5.02 5.71
N VAL A 65 -7.32 -5.18 6.04
CA VAL A 65 -6.24 -5.33 5.06
C VAL A 65 -6.47 -6.58 4.19
N ALA A 66 -6.96 -7.69 4.78
CA ALA A 66 -7.25 -8.93 4.04
C ALA A 66 -8.45 -8.80 3.09
N ILE A 67 -9.46 -8.04 3.50
CA ILE A 67 -10.67 -7.79 2.69
C ILE A 67 -10.37 -6.77 1.57
N GLY A 68 -9.56 -5.75 1.88
CA GLY A 68 -9.29 -4.62 0.97
C GLY A 68 -10.45 -3.63 0.92
N GLY A 69 -10.19 -2.39 0.49
CA GLY A 69 -11.23 -1.38 0.22
C GLY A 69 -12.03 -0.91 1.44
N GLN A 70 -11.61 -1.25 2.67
CA GLN A 70 -12.29 -0.85 3.90
C GLN A 70 -11.33 -0.54 5.06
N PHE A 71 -11.87 0.17 6.04
CA PHE A 71 -11.32 0.39 7.37
C PHE A 71 -12.48 0.39 8.39
N GLN A 72 -12.20 0.61 9.67
CA GLN A 72 -13.21 0.81 10.69
C GLN A 72 -13.33 2.29 11.06
N THR A 73 -14.55 2.81 11.02
CA THR A 73 -14.89 4.05 11.72
C THR A 73 -15.29 3.69 13.15
N ARG A 74 -14.38 3.93 14.10
CA ARG A 74 -14.65 3.77 15.53
C ARG A 74 -15.41 4.99 16.03
N ILE A 75 -16.67 4.78 16.41
CA ILE A 75 -17.54 5.85 16.94
C ILE A 75 -17.68 5.66 18.44
N THR A 76 -17.54 6.74 19.20
CA THR A 76 -17.83 6.79 20.64
C THR A 76 -18.95 7.78 20.90
N ASN A 77 -19.99 7.35 21.62
CA ASN A 77 -20.99 8.26 22.17
C ASN A 77 -20.43 8.93 23.42
N THR A 78 -20.00 10.18 23.28
CA THR A 78 -19.46 11.01 24.37
C THR A 78 -20.55 11.85 25.05
N GLY A 79 -21.79 11.77 24.58
CA GLY A 79 -22.94 12.46 25.14
C GLY A 79 -23.65 11.67 26.24
N SER A 80 -24.77 12.23 26.71
CA SER A 80 -25.63 11.65 27.75
C SER A 80 -26.88 10.94 27.22
N GLU A 81 -27.17 11.06 25.93
CA GLU A 81 -28.34 10.46 25.28
C GLU A 81 -27.90 9.37 24.28
N GLN A 82 -28.75 8.36 24.08
CA GLN A 82 -28.49 7.35 23.05
C GLN A 82 -28.68 7.91 21.64
N PHE A 83 -28.06 7.29 20.65
CA PHE A 83 -28.38 7.49 19.23
C PHE A 83 -28.16 6.19 18.45
N SER A 84 -28.71 6.09 17.24
CA SER A 84 -28.43 4.99 16.33
C SER A 84 -27.73 5.48 15.07
N VAL A 85 -26.61 4.86 14.71
CA VAL A 85 -25.97 5.06 13.41
C VAL A 85 -26.53 4.02 12.47
N LEU A 86 -27.08 4.45 11.34
CA LEU A 86 -27.69 3.57 10.35
C LEU A 86 -26.71 3.20 9.23
N ALA A 87 -25.87 4.14 8.83
CA ALA A 87 -24.86 3.98 7.79
C ALA A 87 -23.75 5.02 7.94
N VAL A 88 -22.59 4.71 7.38
CA VAL A 88 -21.39 5.56 7.37
C VAL A 88 -20.75 5.57 5.98
N ARG A 89 -19.97 6.62 5.68
CA ARG A 89 -19.02 6.64 4.57
C ARG A 89 -17.80 7.48 4.94
N LEU A 90 -16.69 7.23 4.27
CA LEU A 90 -15.57 8.15 4.24
C LEU A 90 -15.94 9.38 3.42
N ASP A 91 -15.57 10.55 3.93
CA ASP A 91 -15.64 11.82 3.24
C ASP A 91 -14.27 12.51 3.37
N SER A 92 -13.43 12.26 2.38
CA SER A 92 -12.07 12.78 2.28
C SER A 92 -11.81 13.21 0.83
N PRO A 93 -11.15 14.35 0.59
CA PRO A 93 -10.81 14.77 -0.76
C PRO A 93 -9.86 13.81 -1.49
N GLY A 94 -9.14 12.95 -0.75
CA GLY A 94 -8.20 11.98 -1.31
C GLY A 94 -8.83 10.76 -1.98
N PHE A 95 -10.16 10.61 -1.91
CA PHE A 95 -10.85 9.42 -2.42
C PHE A 95 -12.07 9.79 -3.28
N GLU A 96 -12.46 8.90 -4.19
CA GLU A 96 -13.76 8.95 -4.83
C GLU A 96 -14.86 8.60 -3.79
N PRO A 97 -15.97 9.35 -3.73
CA PRO A 97 -16.99 9.12 -2.72
C PRO A 97 -17.76 7.83 -2.99
N LEU A 98 -18.01 7.06 -1.93
CA LEU A 98 -18.95 5.94 -1.96
C LEU A 98 -20.32 6.34 -1.38
N PRO A 99 -21.40 5.60 -1.73
CA PRO A 99 -22.66 5.69 -1.02
C PRO A 99 -22.50 5.37 0.47
N LEU A 100 -23.37 5.94 1.31
CA LEU A 100 -23.51 5.52 2.70
C LEU A 100 -23.82 4.03 2.76
N ALA A 101 -23.08 3.29 3.58
CA ALA A 101 -23.26 1.86 3.78
C ALA A 101 -23.02 1.49 5.24
N GLY A 102 -23.51 0.33 5.66
CA GLY A 102 -23.29 -0.17 7.01
C GLY A 102 -24.49 -0.93 7.56
N ARG A 103 -24.33 -1.38 8.80
CA ARG A 103 -25.39 -2.04 9.56
C ARG A 103 -25.80 -1.12 10.70
N PRO A 104 -27.11 -0.94 10.96
CA PRO A 104 -27.57 -0.14 12.08
C PRO A 104 -26.97 -0.59 13.41
N ALA A 105 -26.47 0.36 14.19
CA ALA A 105 -25.93 0.15 15.52
C ALA A 105 -26.42 1.24 16.47
N THR A 106 -26.89 0.84 17.65
CA THR A 106 -27.33 1.76 18.71
C THR A 106 -26.21 1.97 19.72
N TYR A 107 -25.92 3.24 19.99
CA TYR A 107 -24.87 3.69 20.90
C TYR A 107 -25.50 4.24 22.17
N GLN A 108 -25.41 3.47 23.25
CA GLN A 108 -25.68 3.98 24.60
C GLN A 108 -24.62 5.02 25.00
N PRO A 109 -24.89 5.90 25.99
CA PRO A 109 -23.88 6.79 26.54
C PRO A 109 -22.60 6.03 26.93
N GLY A 110 -21.44 6.50 26.47
CA GLY A 110 -20.15 5.86 26.68
C GLY A 110 -19.85 4.64 25.79
N ALA A 111 -20.80 4.18 24.97
CA ALA A 111 -20.58 3.05 24.07
C ALA A 111 -19.58 3.42 22.96
N THR A 112 -18.71 2.47 22.63
CA THR A 112 -17.79 2.54 21.50
C THR A 112 -18.03 1.34 20.60
N ILE A 113 -18.22 1.57 19.31
CA ILE A 113 -18.45 0.51 18.32
C ILE A 113 -17.65 0.87 17.06
N ASP A 114 -17.02 -0.15 16.48
CA ASP A 114 -16.31 -0.08 15.20
C ASP A 114 -17.28 -0.46 14.08
N LEU A 115 -17.46 0.44 13.12
CA LEU A 115 -18.28 0.19 11.92
C LEU A 115 -17.39 0.04 10.70
N PRO A 116 -17.54 -1.04 9.91
CA PRO A 116 -16.85 -1.17 8.64
C PRO A 116 -17.26 -0.02 7.71
N THR A 117 -16.26 0.68 7.20
CA THR A 117 -16.40 1.83 6.32
C THR A 117 -15.58 1.59 5.06
N GLY A 118 -16.25 1.53 3.92
CA GLY A 118 -15.59 1.46 2.63
C GLY A 118 -14.96 2.80 2.24
N TYR A 119 -13.88 2.73 1.47
CA TYR A 119 -13.33 3.87 0.75
C TYR A 119 -13.38 3.60 -0.76
N GLY A 120 -13.65 4.64 -1.56
CA GLY A 120 -13.62 4.51 -3.01
C GLY A 120 -12.18 4.55 -3.53
N PRO A 121 -11.98 4.47 -4.86
CA PRO A 121 -10.66 4.62 -5.46
C PRO A 121 -9.90 5.85 -4.93
N ALA A 122 -8.61 5.68 -4.64
CA ALA A 122 -7.76 6.80 -4.25
C ALA A 122 -7.56 7.76 -5.44
N ARG A 123 -7.63 9.05 -5.16
CA ARG A 123 -7.27 10.11 -6.10
C ARG A 123 -5.78 10.38 -5.97
N CYS A 124 -5.02 9.98 -6.98
CA CYS A 124 -3.55 10.07 -6.95
C CYS A 124 -3.06 11.25 -7.78
N GLY A 125 -2.04 11.95 -7.28
CA GLY A 125 -1.44 13.08 -7.97
C GLY A 125 -0.81 14.07 -7.01
N ALA A 126 0.12 14.89 -7.53
CA ALA A 126 0.73 15.94 -6.74
C ALA A 126 -0.31 16.96 -6.28
N GLY A 127 -0.30 17.30 -4.99
CA GLY A 127 -1.20 18.30 -4.42
C GLY A 127 -2.63 17.82 -4.15
N ILE A 128 -2.93 16.53 -4.33
CA ILE A 128 -4.18 15.97 -3.84
C ILE A 128 -4.10 15.88 -2.32
N ALA A 129 -4.96 16.64 -1.63
CA ALA A 129 -5.10 16.58 -0.19
C ALA A 129 -5.93 15.36 0.21
N VAL A 130 -5.52 14.69 1.28
CA VAL A 130 -6.32 13.64 1.94
C VAL A 130 -7.15 14.23 3.08
N ASP A 131 -6.62 15.28 3.71
CA ASP A 131 -7.28 16.03 4.77
C ASP A 131 -8.02 17.29 4.29
N PRO A 132 -8.99 17.78 5.07
CA PRO A 132 -9.51 17.16 6.29
C PRO A 132 -10.40 15.93 6.00
N ALA A 133 -10.16 14.82 6.71
CA ALA A 133 -10.99 13.62 6.63
C ALA A 133 -12.18 13.65 7.60
N TYR A 134 -13.35 13.26 7.12
CA TYR A 134 -14.58 13.10 7.89
C TYR A 134 -15.20 11.74 7.66
N THR A 135 -16.09 11.37 8.58
CA THR A 135 -17.10 10.36 8.31
C THR A 135 -18.45 11.05 8.21
N ALA A 136 -19.15 10.83 7.09
CA ALA A 136 -20.55 11.18 6.98
C ALA A 136 -21.39 10.03 7.54
N ILE A 137 -22.35 10.36 8.40
CA ILE A 137 -23.11 9.41 9.21
C ILE A 137 -24.60 9.69 9.03
N GLN A 138 -25.36 8.66 8.66
CA GLN A 138 -26.81 8.68 8.78
C GLN A 138 -27.20 8.32 10.22
N LEU A 139 -27.68 9.31 10.97
CA LEU A 139 -28.02 9.21 12.38
C LEU A 139 -29.54 9.15 12.59
N GLN A 140 -29.97 8.40 13.59
CA GLN A 140 -31.30 8.45 14.18
C GLN A 140 -31.21 8.85 15.66
N ARG A 141 -31.91 9.93 16.03
CA ARG A 141 -32.01 10.45 17.41
C ARG A 141 -33.07 9.69 18.21
N PRO A 142 -33.10 9.81 19.56
CA PRO A 142 -34.10 9.14 20.41
C PRO A 142 -35.55 9.45 20.07
N ASP A 143 -35.82 10.66 19.56
CA ASP A 143 -37.14 11.11 19.10
C ASP A 143 -37.54 10.52 17.74
N GLY A 144 -36.69 9.67 17.14
CA GLY A 144 -36.89 9.05 15.83
C GLY A 144 -36.43 9.91 14.65
N ARG A 145 -35.98 11.15 14.88
CA ARG A 145 -35.53 12.06 13.83
C ARG A 145 -34.29 11.51 13.13
N LEU A 146 -34.32 11.54 11.80
CA LEU A 146 -33.17 11.19 10.95
C LEU A 146 -32.40 12.44 10.56
N GLU A 147 -31.08 12.40 10.65
CA GLU A 147 -30.19 13.45 10.18
C GLU A 147 -28.90 12.87 9.61
N GLU A 148 -28.32 13.54 8.62
CA GLU A 148 -26.94 13.26 8.17
C GLU A 148 -26.00 14.23 8.87
N VAL A 149 -24.96 13.72 9.52
CA VAL A 149 -23.94 14.53 10.19
C VAL A 149 -22.56 14.20 9.64
N ARG A 150 -21.66 15.19 9.60
CA ARG A 150 -20.25 15.02 9.27
C ARG A 150 -19.42 15.15 10.54
N VAL A 151 -18.74 14.08 10.92
CA VAL A 151 -17.88 14.05 12.10
C VAL A 151 -16.44 14.01 11.64
N PRO A 152 -15.56 14.92 12.12
CA PRO A 152 -14.13 14.81 11.85
C PRO A 152 -13.62 13.43 12.24
N LEU A 153 -12.87 12.78 11.33
CA LEU A 153 -12.16 11.56 11.67
C LEU A 153 -10.86 11.94 12.32
N GLU A 154 -10.72 11.63 13.60
CA GLU A 154 -9.43 11.74 14.25
C GLU A 154 -8.46 10.72 13.64
N ALA A 155 -7.23 11.17 13.40
CA ALA A 155 -6.16 10.40 12.79
C ALA A 155 -4.97 10.22 13.77
N PRO A 156 -5.14 9.52 14.90
CA PRO A 156 -4.03 9.33 15.85
C PRO A 156 -2.85 8.56 15.24
N ASP A 157 -3.11 7.77 14.18
CA ASP A 157 -2.13 6.93 13.48
C ASP A 157 -2.10 7.20 11.97
N ASP A 158 -2.58 8.37 11.52
CA ASP A 158 -2.62 8.79 10.10
C ASP A 158 -3.19 7.71 9.14
N ILE A 159 -4.18 6.95 9.62
CA ILE A 159 -4.69 5.76 8.93
C ILE A 159 -5.19 6.07 7.51
N ILE A 160 -5.88 7.20 7.34
CA ILE A 160 -6.45 7.58 6.05
C ILE A 160 -5.34 7.99 5.06
N ASP A 161 -4.33 8.73 5.52
CA ASP A 161 -3.15 9.09 4.71
C ASP A 161 -2.34 7.86 4.32
N ARG A 162 -2.18 6.92 5.26
CA ARG A 162 -1.46 5.67 4.98
C ARG A 162 -2.19 4.82 3.95
N ILE A 163 -3.51 4.66 4.08
CA ILE A 163 -4.33 3.96 3.07
C ILE A 163 -4.17 4.68 1.72
N HIS A 164 -4.30 6.00 1.68
CA HIS A 164 -4.16 6.76 0.43
C HIS A 164 -2.79 6.55 -0.23
N THR A 165 -1.72 6.62 0.57
CA THR A 165 -0.35 6.41 0.11
C THR A 165 -0.14 5.00 -0.46
N GLU A 166 -0.63 3.98 0.26
CA GLU A 166 -0.56 2.59 -0.18
C GLU A 166 -1.34 2.36 -1.49
N GLU A 167 -2.58 2.85 -1.58
CA GLU A 167 -3.41 2.70 -2.79
C GLU A 167 -2.78 3.42 -3.98
N CYS A 168 -2.26 4.64 -3.79
CA CYS A 168 -1.59 5.37 -4.87
C CYS A 168 -0.28 4.72 -5.30
N HIS A 169 0.48 4.15 -4.36
CA HIS A 169 1.66 3.35 -4.67
C HIS A 169 1.30 2.12 -5.51
N LEU A 170 0.28 1.36 -5.09
CA LEU A 170 -0.15 0.16 -5.81
C LEU A 170 -0.69 0.50 -7.21
N LEU A 171 -1.41 1.61 -7.37
CA LEU A 171 -1.86 2.09 -8.69
C LEU A 171 -0.69 2.47 -9.59
N ALA A 172 0.30 3.19 -9.07
CA ALA A 172 1.51 3.54 -9.82
C ALA A 172 2.32 2.29 -10.22
N LEU A 173 2.46 1.34 -9.29
CA LEU A 173 3.13 0.07 -9.56
C LEU A 173 2.40 -0.74 -10.63
N ALA A 174 1.07 -0.85 -10.55
CA ALA A 174 0.26 -1.57 -11.53
C ALA A 174 0.29 -0.93 -12.93
N ALA A 175 0.45 0.40 -13.01
CA ALA A 175 0.66 1.10 -14.28
C ALA A 175 2.06 0.81 -14.87
N ALA A 176 3.08 0.64 -14.02
CA ALA A 176 4.44 0.32 -14.44
C ALA A 176 4.60 -1.15 -14.86
N VAL A 177 4.03 -2.07 -14.10
CA VAL A 177 4.09 -3.52 -14.34
C VAL A 177 2.85 -4.21 -13.76
N LYS A 178 2.18 -5.01 -14.57
CA LYS A 178 1.11 -5.89 -14.10
C LYS A 178 1.70 -7.20 -13.64
N VAL A 179 1.44 -7.60 -12.41
CA VAL A 179 1.88 -8.87 -11.83
C VAL A 179 0.65 -9.73 -11.53
N SER A 180 0.64 -10.98 -11.97
CA SER A 180 -0.45 -11.92 -11.72
C SER A 180 0.06 -13.30 -11.32
N LEU A 181 -0.65 -13.94 -10.39
CA LEU A 181 -0.43 -15.33 -10.01
C LEU A 181 -1.31 -16.24 -10.87
N GLY A 182 -0.69 -17.26 -11.46
CA GLY A 182 -1.36 -18.29 -12.26
C GLY A 182 -2.11 -19.32 -11.42
N GLY A 183 -2.71 -20.31 -12.10
CA GLY A 183 -3.36 -21.44 -11.43
C GLY A 183 -2.36 -22.34 -10.72
N PHE A 184 -2.85 -23.10 -9.73
CA PHE A 184 -2.03 -24.04 -8.97
C PHE A 184 -2.10 -25.45 -9.53
N THR A 185 -0.96 -26.13 -9.56
CA THR A 185 -0.86 -27.58 -9.79
C THR A 185 -0.25 -28.23 -8.56
N LEU A 186 -0.92 -29.25 -8.01
CA LEU A 186 -0.35 -30.04 -6.91
C LEU A 186 0.80 -30.89 -7.44
N VAL A 187 1.95 -30.79 -6.79
CA VAL A 187 3.17 -31.52 -7.11
C VAL A 187 3.78 -32.13 -5.84
N GLU A 188 4.66 -33.10 -6.01
CA GLU A 188 5.58 -33.51 -4.95
C GLU A 188 6.90 -32.77 -5.14
N ALA A 189 7.38 -32.12 -4.09
CA ALA A 189 8.65 -31.41 -4.11
C ALA A 189 9.38 -31.63 -2.77
N ASP A 190 10.62 -32.10 -2.84
CA ASP A 190 11.43 -32.49 -1.66
C ASP A 190 10.79 -33.54 -0.74
N GLY A 191 9.91 -34.38 -1.29
CA GLY A 191 9.21 -35.44 -0.55
C GLY A 191 7.91 -35.00 0.14
N ASP A 192 7.56 -33.72 0.03
CA ASP A 192 6.32 -33.16 0.57
C ASP A 192 5.39 -32.66 -0.55
N ALA A 193 4.09 -32.62 -0.28
CA ALA A 193 3.13 -32.00 -1.18
C ALA A 193 3.37 -30.49 -1.27
N ALA A 194 3.36 -29.93 -2.47
CA ALA A 194 3.52 -28.51 -2.75
C ALA A 194 2.60 -28.06 -3.89
N LEU A 195 2.37 -26.76 -4.02
CA LEU A 195 1.69 -26.19 -5.18
C LEU A 195 2.70 -25.49 -6.08
N GLN A 196 2.73 -25.87 -7.35
CA GLN A 196 3.44 -25.12 -8.38
C GLN A 196 2.49 -24.11 -9.04
N ALA A 197 2.98 -22.90 -9.28
CA ALA A 197 2.30 -21.87 -10.05
C ALA A 197 3.31 -21.04 -10.84
N ASP A 198 2.81 -20.15 -11.69
CA ASP A 198 3.63 -19.15 -12.37
C ASP A 198 3.24 -17.75 -11.88
N ILE A 199 4.21 -16.87 -11.69
CA ILE A 199 3.99 -15.43 -11.59
C ILE A 199 4.33 -14.82 -12.95
N THR A 200 3.35 -14.14 -13.54
CA THR A 200 3.52 -13.44 -14.82
C THR A 200 3.66 -11.94 -14.56
N LEU A 201 4.76 -11.36 -15.07
CA LEU A 201 4.96 -9.92 -15.16
C LEU A 201 4.65 -9.49 -16.59
N ILE A 202 3.82 -8.47 -16.76
CA ILE A 202 3.53 -7.84 -18.05
C ILE A 202 3.95 -6.38 -17.96
N ARG A 203 4.81 -5.95 -18.89
CA ARG A 203 5.31 -4.57 -18.95
C ARG A 203 4.15 -3.59 -19.18
N GLY A 204 4.09 -2.56 -18.33
CA GLY A 204 3.20 -1.43 -18.50
C GLY A 204 3.94 -0.23 -19.09
N GLU A 205 3.85 0.91 -18.42
CA GLU A 205 4.45 2.18 -18.87
C GLU A 205 5.96 2.29 -18.58
N ASN A 206 6.53 1.38 -17.77
CA ASN A 206 7.95 1.38 -17.45
C ASN A 206 8.80 0.83 -18.62
N THR A 207 9.91 1.50 -18.93
CA THR A 207 10.85 1.13 -20.02
C THR A 207 12.18 0.55 -19.52
N GLU A 208 12.34 0.42 -18.21
CA GLU A 208 13.56 -0.05 -17.54
C GLU A 208 13.56 -1.58 -17.42
N GLU A 209 14.70 -2.16 -17.06
CA GLU A 209 14.73 -3.56 -16.64
C GLU A 209 13.88 -3.73 -15.37
N ILE A 210 13.06 -4.80 -15.31
CA ILE A 210 12.18 -5.07 -14.17
C ILE A 210 12.59 -6.41 -13.56
N ALA A 211 13.14 -6.38 -12.34
CA ALA A 211 13.49 -7.60 -11.62
C ALA A 211 12.48 -7.91 -10.53
N LEU A 212 12.02 -9.17 -10.45
CA LEU A 212 11.23 -9.69 -9.34
C LEU A 212 12.22 -10.18 -8.27
N THR A 213 12.45 -9.37 -7.25
CA THR A 213 13.58 -9.55 -6.31
C THR A 213 13.23 -10.35 -5.08
N GLU A 214 11.97 -10.32 -4.64
CA GLU A 214 11.53 -11.02 -3.44
C GLU A 214 10.06 -11.43 -3.54
N LEU A 215 9.77 -12.62 -3.02
CA LEU A 215 8.43 -13.13 -2.77
C LEU A 215 8.31 -13.43 -1.27
N ARG A 216 7.17 -13.07 -0.68
CA ARG A 216 6.88 -13.38 0.72
C ARG A 216 5.60 -14.18 0.83
N GLY A 217 5.68 -15.20 1.69
CA GLY A 217 4.54 -15.98 2.11
C GLY A 217 3.68 -15.28 3.18
N SER A 218 2.70 -16.03 3.66
CA SER A 218 1.89 -15.72 4.83
C SER A 218 2.31 -16.60 6.02
N VAL A 219 1.53 -16.54 7.11
CA VAL A 219 1.75 -17.45 8.26
C VAL A 219 1.46 -18.91 7.91
N VAL A 220 0.60 -19.16 6.92
CA VAL A 220 0.15 -20.51 6.55
C VAL A 220 0.95 -21.06 5.38
N PHE A 221 1.32 -20.20 4.42
CA PHE A 221 2.03 -20.62 3.21
C PHE A 221 3.34 -19.87 3.04
N ASP A 222 4.42 -20.59 2.73
CA ASP A 222 5.62 -20.01 2.14
C ASP A 222 5.46 -19.92 0.62
N VAL A 223 6.02 -18.87 0.01
CA VAL A 223 6.07 -18.68 -1.45
C VAL A 223 7.53 -18.43 -1.83
N SER A 224 8.04 -19.18 -2.80
CA SER A 224 9.44 -19.10 -3.23
C SER A 224 9.57 -19.35 -4.73
N PHE A 225 10.66 -18.89 -5.34
CA PHE A 225 11.01 -19.27 -6.70
C PHE A 225 11.23 -20.78 -6.79
N ALA A 226 10.74 -21.41 -7.86
CA ALA A 226 10.92 -22.84 -8.05
C ALA A 226 12.40 -23.22 -8.18
N GLU A 227 13.20 -22.33 -8.77
CA GLU A 227 14.65 -22.44 -8.86
C GLU A 227 15.30 -21.20 -8.25
N ALA A 228 16.32 -21.39 -7.42
CA ALA A 228 17.10 -20.28 -6.90
C ALA A 228 17.93 -19.65 -8.03
N SER A 229 17.83 -18.34 -8.22
CA SER A 229 18.63 -17.60 -9.19
C SER A 229 19.37 -16.44 -8.54
N ASP A 230 20.64 -16.28 -8.91
CA ASP A 230 21.47 -15.10 -8.62
C ASP A 230 22.17 -14.68 -9.93
N PRO A 231 21.72 -13.59 -10.58
CA PRO A 231 20.76 -12.57 -10.09
C PRO A 231 19.29 -13.05 -10.06
N PRO A 232 18.38 -12.30 -9.39
CA PRO A 232 16.94 -12.57 -9.41
C PRO A 232 16.34 -12.56 -10.82
N PRO A 233 15.17 -13.20 -11.04
CA PRO A 233 14.50 -13.19 -12.34
C PRO A 233 14.18 -11.75 -12.79
N ALA A 234 14.57 -11.41 -14.03
CA ALA A 234 14.43 -10.06 -14.57
C ALA A 234 13.90 -10.07 -16.00
N MET A 235 13.06 -9.09 -16.30
CA MET A 235 12.50 -8.79 -17.61
C MET A 235 13.32 -7.66 -18.24
N ALA A 236 14.03 -7.97 -19.32
CA ALA A 236 14.87 -7.01 -20.02
C ALA A 236 14.04 -5.87 -20.64
N THR A 237 14.67 -4.75 -20.98
CA THR A 237 13.99 -3.51 -21.45
C THR A 237 13.09 -3.72 -22.68
N GLU A 238 13.49 -4.62 -23.58
CA GLU A 238 12.75 -4.93 -24.82
C GLU A 238 11.71 -6.05 -24.66
N GLU A 239 11.70 -6.74 -23.51
CA GLU A 239 10.75 -7.81 -23.23
C GLU A 239 9.44 -7.25 -22.72
N GLY A 240 8.32 -7.74 -23.27
CA GLY A 240 6.98 -7.36 -22.85
C GLY A 240 6.39 -8.21 -21.73
N GLU A 241 6.97 -9.39 -21.50
CA GLU A 241 6.45 -10.38 -20.56
C GLU A 241 7.59 -11.23 -19.98
N LEU A 242 7.48 -11.57 -18.69
CA LEU A 242 8.31 -12.54 -18.00
C LEU A 242 7.41 -13.49 -17.20
N VAL A 243 7.65 -14.80 -17.34
CA VAL A 243 6.98 -15.85 -16.57
C VAL A 243 7.99 -16.46 -15.61
N VAL A 244 7.68 -16.41 -14.31
CA VAL A 244 8.55 -16.89 -13.23
C VAL A 244 7.88 -18.06 -12.50
N PRO A 245 8.39 -19.29 -12.62
CA PRO A 245 7.86 -20.42 -11.88
C PRO A 245 8.08 -20.28 -10.38
N VAL A 246 7.06 -20.56 -9.58
CA VAL A 246 7.07 -20.49 -8.13
C VAL A 246 6.50 -21.74 -7.49
N VAL A 247 6.91 -21.98 -6.25
CA VAL A 247 6.41 -23.07 -5.41
C VAL A 247 5.85 -22.48 -4.12
N LEU A 248 4.65 -22.92 -3.76
CA LEU A 248 3.99 -22.62 -2.51
C LEU A 248 3.98 -23.88 -1.64
N ARG A 249 4.31 -23.71 -0.36
CA ARG A 249 4.37 -24.80 0.62
C ARG A 249 3.66 -24.41 1.90
N MET A 250 3.18 -25.39 2.65
CA MET A 250 2.79 -25.15 4.04
C MET A 250 4.01 -24.70 4.85
N THR A 251 3.84 -23.66 5.68
CA THR A 251 4.86 -23.33 6.68
C THR A 251 4.94 -24.48 7.69
N GLY A 252 6.07 -24.61 8.41
CA GLY A 252 6.22 -25.65 9.44
C GLY A 252 5.22 -25.59 10.60
N ARG A 253 4.39 -24.55 10.70
CA ARG A 253 3.28 -24.43 11.67
C ARG A 253 1.90 -24.39 11.01
N GLY A 254 1.82 -24.55 9.69
CA GLY A 254 0.61 -24.35 8.91
C GLY A 254 -0.51 -25.35 9.22
N CYS A 255 -0.20 -26.52 9.79
CA CYS A 255 -1.21 -27.52 10.19
C CYS A 255 -1.69 -27.37 11.65
N ASP A 256 -1.15 -26.43 12.43
CA ASP A 256 -1.62 -26.20 13.79
C ASP A 256 -3.02 -25.57 13.77
N ALA A 257 -3.98 -26.20 14.47
CA ALA A 257 -5.38 -25.76 14.49
C ALA A 257 -5.56 -24.33 15.04
N HIS A 258 -4.71 -23.88 15.97
CA HIS A 258 -4.73 -22.49 16.44
C HIS A 258 -4.22 -21.54 15.36
N VAL A 259 -3.15 -21.92 14.65
CA VAL A 259 -2.63 -21.12 13.53
C VAL A 259 -3.68 -20.95 12.44
N LEU A 260 -4.35 -22.03 12.04
CA LEU A 260 -5.41 -21.99 11.04
C LEU A 260 -6.62 -21.16 11.52
N GLY A 261 -7.06 -21.33 12.76
CA GLY A 261 -8.22 -20.63 13.31
C GLY A 261 -7.99 -19.13 13.57
N GLU A 262 -6.75 -18.71 13.84
CA GLU A 262 -6.44 -17.32 14.19
C GLU A 262 -5.87 -16.49 13.04
N THR A 263 -5.41 -17.11 11.94
CA THR A 263 -4.83 -16.39 10.81
C THR A 263 -5.86 -15.48 10.13
N LYS A 264 -5.57 -14.17 10.11
CA LYS A 264 -6.46 -13.15 9.50
C LYS A 264 -6.14 -12.82 8.05
N GLN A 265 -4.96 -13.19 7.56
CA GLN A 265 -4.42 -12.84 6.25
C GLN A 265 -3.71 -14.05 5.59
N PRO A 266 -4.39 -15.21 5.43
CA PRO A 266 -3.72 -16.41 4.94
C PRO A 266 -3.24 -16.28 3.48
N PHE A 267 -3.83 -15.36 2.71
CA PHE A 267 -3.60 -15.20 1.27
C PHE A 267 -2.95 -13.88 0.88
N LEU A 268 -2.37 -13.16 1.85
CA LEU A 268 -1.61 -11.96 1.56
C LEU A 268 -0.18 -12.41 1.20
N PHE A 269 0.13 -12.36 -0.10
CA PHE A 269 1.45 -12.73 -0.63
C PHE A 269 2.13 -11.48 -1.21
N PRO A 270 2.98 -10.79 -0.42
CA PRO A 270 3.75 -9.67 -0.93
C PRO A 270 4.77 -10.09 -1.98
N TYR A 271 5.02 -9.21 -2.94
CA TYR A 271 6.14 -9.30 -3.86
C TYR A 271 6.88 -7.97 -3.91
N PHE A 272 8.13 -8.03 -4.35
CA PHE A 272 8.96 -6.84 -4.55
C PHE A 272 9.57 -6.84 -5.94
N VAL A 273 9.46 -5.72 -6.63
CA VAL A 273 10.13 -5.51 -7.91
C VAL A 273 11.09 -4.32 -7.85
N THR A 274 12.17 -4.36 -8.62
CA THR A 274 13.05 -3.20 -8.82
C THR A 274 13.03 -2.78 -10.27
N PHE A 275 13.15 -1.48 -10.51
CA PHE A 275 13.35 -0.90 -11.84
C PHE A 275 14.81 -0.45 -11.95
N ASP A 276 15.56 -0.99 -12.92
CA ASP A 276 17.00 -0.73 -13.15
C ASP A 276 17.88 -0.80 -11.87
N GLY A 277 17.64 -1.82 -11.03
CA GLY A 277 18.36 -2.00 -9.77
C GLY A 277 18.07 -0.93 -8.69
N GLY A 278 17.04 -0.11 -8.88
CA GLY A 278 16.58 0.90 -7.94
C GLY A 278 15.98 0.34 -6.64
N GLN A 279 15.28 1.20 -5.89
CA GLN A 279 14.63 0.77 -4.64
C GLN A 279 13.51 -0.24 -4.89
N PRO A 280 13.41 -1.32 -4.10
CA PRO A 280 12.32 -2.28 -4.21
C PRO A 280 10.95 -1.64 -4.01
N GLN A 281 10.04 -1.91 -4.94
CA GLN A 281 8.65 -1.49 -4.92
C GLN A 281 7.79 -2.65 -4.44
N TYR A 282 7.02 -2.40 -3.37
CA TYR A 282 6.15 -3.38 -2.74
C TYR A 282 4.86 -3.56 -3.53
N GLY A 283 4.44 -4.81 -3.75
CA GLY A 283 3.12 -5.15 -4.27
C GLY A 283 2.51 -6.33 -3.53
N ILE A 284 1.23 -6.61 -3.79
CA ILE A 284 0.50 -7.75 -3.24
C ILE A 284 -0.06 -8.55 -4.42
N LEU A 285 0.17 -9.86 -4.46
CA LEU A 285 -0.44 -10.72 -5.46
C LEU A 285 -1.96 -10.79 -5.23
N ASP A 286 -2.73 -10.58 -6.30
CA ASP A 286 -4.16 -10.85 -6.27
C ASP A 286 -4.40 -12.37 -6.28
N VAL A 287 -5.16 -12.84 -5.29
CA VAL A 287 -5.52 -14.25 -5.12
C VAL A 287 -7.03 -14.36 -5.28
N SER A 288 -7.44 -14.88 -6.43
CA SER A 288 -8.84 -15.04 -6.81
C SER A 288 -9.57 -16.05 -5.91
N PRO A 289 -10.92 -16.05 -5.87
CA PRO A 289 -11.69 -17.03 -5.09
C PRO A 289 -11.32 -18.48 -5.39
N ASP A 290 -11.19 -18.84 -6.67
CA ASP A 290 -10.82 -20.20 -7.10
C ASP A 290 -9.41 -20.60 -6.61
N GLN A 291 -8.48 -19.64 -6.61
CA GLN A 291 -7.14 -19.83 -6.05
C GLN A 291 -7.17 -20.01 -4.53
N ARG A 292 -8.04 -19.27 -3.80
CA ARG A 292 -8.22 -19.45 -2.35
C ARG A 292 -8.78 -20.82 -2.02
N ASP A 293 -9.75 -21.30 -2.81
CA ASP A 293 -10.33 -22.63 -2.64
C ASP A 293 -9.29 -23.73 -2.92
N ALA A 294 -8.44 -23.54 -3.93
CA ALA A 294 -7.32 -24.44 -4.21
C ALA A 294 -6.27 -24.45 -3.07
N LEU A 295 -5.95 -23.29 -2.50
CA LEU A 295 -5.05 -23.18 -1.35
C LEU A 295 -5.63 -23.87 -0.11
N TRP A 296 -6.93 -23.74 0.15
CA TRP A 296 -7.58 -24.48 1.23
C TRP A 296 -7.62 -25.99 0.98
N SER A 297 -7.89 -26.41 -0.25
CA SER A 297 -7.82 -27.82 -0.63
C SER A 297 -6.42 -28.39 -0.44
N TYR A 298 -5.39 -27.58 -0.69
CA TYR A 298 -4.00 -27.96 -0.43
C TYR A 298 -3.71 -28.11 1.07
N VAL A 299 -4.28 -27.26 1.93
CA VAL A 299 -4.17 -27.43 3.40
C VAL A 299 -4.72 -28.79 3.82
N ASP A 300 -5.89 -29.19 3.30
CA ASP A 300 -6.49 -30.50 3.62
C ASP A 300 -5.57 -31.67 3.22
N VAL A 301 -4.90 -31.57 2.07
CA VAL A 301 -3.96 -32.59 1.58
C VAL A 301 -2.68 -32.60 2.43
N ALA A 302 -2.06 -31.44 2.63
CA ALA A 302 -0.79 -31.32 3.32
C ALA A 302 -0.89 -31.66 4.83
N CYS A 303 -2.07 -31.50 5.42
CA CYS A 303 -2.30 -31.78 6.84
C CYS A 303 -3.03 -33.11 7.09
N ALA A 304 -3.26 -33.95 6.07
CA ALA A 304 -3.98 -35.21 6.23
C ALA A 304 -3.29 -36.20 7.18
N ASP A 305 -1.95 -36.13 7.28
CA ASP A 305 -1.12 -37.02 8.11
C ASP A 305 -0.39 -36.27 9.25
N ALA A 306 -0.74 -35.01 9.50
CA ALA A 306 -0.10 -34.13 10.49
C ALA A 306 -0.60 -34.31 11.94
#